data_AF-A0A453PKT8-F1
#
_entry.id   AF-A0A453PKT8-F1
#
_cell.length_a   1.000
_cell.length_b   1.000
_cell.length_c   1.000
_cell.angle_alpha   90.00
_cell.angle_beta   90.00
_cell.angle_gamma   90.00
#
_symmetry.space_group_name_H-M   'P 1'
#
loop_
_entity.id
_entity.type
_entity.pdbx_description
1 polymer ?
#
loop_
_entity_poly.entity_id
_entity_poly.type
_entity_poly.pdbx_seq_one_letter_code
_entity_poly.pdbx_strand_id
1 'polypeptide(L)'
;ITEVRDFAGKDIEIKKLVDADSKEAVEKASAAGASPSAVDNILEQIRKKQKLSVLDKTKKDWGEYKAEKGVEEELGAYKKSSNQYLDRQSFLKRADYREYELERDARLSLMAKRKSESMQDDDV
;
A
#
# COMPACT_ATOMS: atom_id res chain seq x y z
N ILE A 1 0.24 -25.13 -2.54
CA ILE A 1 -0.81 -25.36 -3.57
C ILE A 1 -0.66 -24.31 -4.67
N THR A 2 -0.19 -24.69 -5.85
CA THR A 2 -0.15 -23.79 -7.01
C THR A 2 -1.53 -23.82 -7.68
N GLU A 3 -2.11 -22.64 -7.90
CA GLU A 3 -3.42 -22.51 -8.52
C GLU A 3 -3.28 -21.59 -9.74
N VAL A 4 -3.42 -22.19 -10.92
CA VAL A 4 -3.42 -21.50 -12.21
C VAL A 4 -4.81 -20.88 -12.40
N ARG A 5 -4.89 -19.57 -12.61
CA ARG A 5 -6.14 -18.85 -12.93
C ARG A 5 -5.91 -17.88 -14.09
N ASP A 6 -6.92 -17.77 -14.98
CA ASP A 6 -6.92 -16.92 -16.18
C ASP A 6 -7.18 -15.44 -15.82
N PHE A 7 -6.35 -14.53 -16.33
CA PHE A 7 -6.56 -13.08 -16.26
C PHE A 7 -6.28 -12.43 -17.63
N ALA A 8 -7.31 -11.80 -18.20
CA ALA A 8 -7.24 -11.06 -19.47
C ALA A 8 -6.69 -11.88 -20.65
N GLY A 9 -7.01 -13.18 -20.71
CA GLY A 9 -6.57 -14.07 -21.79
C GLY A 9 -5.12 -14.53 -21.67
N LYS A 10 -4.53 -14.43 -20.47
CA LYS A 10 -3.22 -14.99 -20.13
C LYS A 10 -3.30 -15.73 -18.79
N ASP A 11 -2.80 -16.95 -18.77
CA ASP A 11 -2.74 -17.79 -17.57
C ASP A 11 -1.73 -17.21 -16.56
N ILE A 12 -2.15 -17.05 -15.30
CA ILE A 12 -1.29 -16.56 -14.21
C ILE A 12 -1.26 -17.60 -13.11
N GLU A 13 -0.07 -18.12 -12.85
CA GLU A 13 0.18 -19.08 -11.80
C GLU A 13 0.34 -18.36 -10.45
N ILE A 14 -0.54 -18.66 -9.49
CA ILE A 14 -0.46 -18.13 -8.13
C ILE A 14 -0.02 -19.27 -7.21
N LYS A 15 1.18 -19.18 -6.64
CA LYS A 15 1.63 -20.12 -5.60
C LYS A 15 1.00 -19.72 -4.27
N LYS A 16 -0.08 -20.40 -3.86
CA LYS A 16 -0.60 -20.36 -2.50
C LYS A 16 0.25 -21.28 -1.61
N LEU A 17 0.89 -20.72 -0.60
CA LEU A 17 1.39 -21.48 0.54
C LEU A 17 0.18 -21.78 1.44
N VAL A 18 -0.12 -23.06 1.66
CA VAL A 18 -1.18 -23.50 2.59
C VAL A 18 -0.52 -24.49 3.54
N ASP A 19 -0.66 -24.20 4.84
CA ASP A 19 -0.16 -24.98 5.97
C ASP A 19 -0.73 -26.41 6.02
N ALA A 20 0.02 -27.31 6.68
CA ALA A 20 0.07 -28.74 6.44
C ALA A 20 -0.92 -29.62 7.26
N ASP A 21 -1.90 -29.07 7.97
CA ASP A 21 -2.77 -29.87 8.84
C ASP A 21 -4.27 -29.62 8.58
N SER A 22 -4.88 -30.40 7.69
CA SER A 22 -6.00 -31.32 8.04
C SER A 22 -6.85 -31.80 6.84
N LYS A 23 -6.89 -33.14 6.68
CA LYS A 23 -7.99 -34.00 6.21
C LYS A 23 -8.49 -34.06 4.74
N GLU A 24 -7.94 -33.36 3.77
CA GLU A 24 -8.37 -33.54 2.35
C GLU A 24 -7.54 -34.53 1.51
N ALA A 25 -6.47 -35.10 2.07
CA ALA A 25 -5.58 -36.00 1.33
C ALA A 25 -5.99 -37.48 1.32
N VAL A 26 -6.94 -37.91 2.15
CA VAL A 26 -7.31 -39.33 2.31
C VAL A 26 -8.47 -39.75 1.37
N GLU A 27 -9.30 -38.80 0.92
CA GLU A 27 -10.45 -39.06 0.03
C GLU A 27 -10.05 -39.13 -1.46
N LYS A 28 -8.77 -38.92 -1.81
CA LYS A 28 -8.27 -38.98 -3.19
C LYS A 28 -7.86 -40.38 -3.66
N ALA A 29 -7.92 -41.39 -2.79
CA ALA A 29 -7.56 -42.77 -3.15
C ALA A 29 -8.75 -43.63 -3.62
N SER A 30 -10.00 -43.22 -3.41
CA SER A 30 -11.19 -44.00 -3.76
C SER A 30 -11.93 -43.53 -5.03
N ALA A 31 -11.55 -42.39 -5.62
CA ALA A 31 -12.27 -41.79 -6.76
C ALA A 31 -11.70 -42.17 -8.14
N ALA A 32 -10.81 -43.16 -8.25
CA ALA A 32 -10.17 -43.55 -9.50
C ALA A 32 -11.06 -44.40 -10.44
N GLY A 33 -12.38 -44.46 -10.22
CA GLY A 33 -13.27 -45.40 -10.92
C GLY A 33 -14.67 -44.91 -11.30
N ALA A 34 -14.97 -43.61 -11.22
CA ALA A 34 -16.32 -43.11 -11.55
C ALA A 34 -16.29 -42.15 -12.75
N SER A 35 -17.12 -42.42 -13.74
CA SER A 35 -17.40 -41.57 -14.90
C SER A 35 -17.69 -40.12 -14.48
N PRO A 36 -17.27 -39.11 -15.27
CA PRO A 36 -17.36 -37.70 -14.88
C PRO A 36 -18.81 -37.33 -14.56
N SER A 37 -19.06 -36.99 -13.30
CA SER A 37 -20.41 -36.67 -12.82
C SER A 37 -20.79 -35.23 -13.16
N ALA A 38 -22.09 -34.94 -13.23
CA ALA A 38 -22.59 -33.57 -13.43
C ALA A 38 -22.04 -32.58 -12.39
N VAL A 39 -21.72 -33.05 -11.19
CA VAL A 39 -21.04 -32.26 -10.16
C VAL A 39 -19.58 -31.93 -10.50
N ASP A 40 -18.85 -32.80 -11.20
CA ASP A 40 -17.50 -32.48 -11.70
C ASP A 40 -17.54 -31.40 -12.79
N ASN A 41 -18.53 -31.47 -13.68
CA ASN A 41 -18.74 -30.42 -14.70
C ASN A 41 -19.10 -29.07 -14.06
N ILE A 42 -19.92 -29.07 -13.00
CA ILE A 42 -20.24 -27.86 -12.23
C ILE A 42 -19.00 -27.35 -11.50
N LEU A 43 -18.18 -28.24 -10.94
CA LEU A 43 -16.93 -27.87 -10.28
C LEU A 43 -15.91 -27.29 -11.27
N GLU A 44 -15.79 -27.86 -12.48
CA GLU A 44 -15.00 -27.29 -13.58
C GLU A 44 -15.54 -25.93 -14.02
N GLN A 45 -16.86 -25.75 -14.05
CA GLN A 45 -17.49 -24.48 -14.42
C GLN A 45 -17.28 -23.39 -13.34
N ILE A 46 -17.21 -23.78 -12.06
CA ILE A 46 -16.88 -22.89 -10.93
C ILE A 46 -15.38 -22.56 -10.94
N ARG A 47 -14.51 -23.56 -11.16
CA ARG A 47 -13.05 -23.36 -11.33
C ARG A 47 -12.74 -22.43 -12.51
N LYS A 48 -13.46 -22.56 -13.63
CA LYS A 48 -13.31 -21.69 -14.81
C LYS A 48 -13.76 -20.24 -14.61
N LYS A 49 -14.48 -19.91 -13.54
CA LYS A 49 -15.16 -18.59 -13.41
C LYS A 49 -14.87 -17.81 -12.15
N GLN A 50 -13.87 -18.18 -11.36
CA GLN A 50 -13.39 -17.27 -10.32
C GLN A 50 -12.52 -16.19 -10.98
N LYS A 51 -13.17 -15.22 -11.61
CA LYS A 51 -12.53 -14.02 -12.15
C LYS A 51 -11.77 -13.37 -11.00
N LEU A 52 -10.44 -13.42 -11.05
CA LEU A 52 -9.60 -12.68 -10.11
C LEU A 52 -10.09 -11.24 -10.10
N SER A 53 -10.60 -10.80 -8.94
CA SER A 53 -11.00 -9.41 -8.77
C SER A 53 -9.77 -8.53 -9.00
N VAL A 54 -9.96 -7.35 -9.58
CA VAL A 54 -8.90 -6.35 -9.74
C VAL A 54 -8.22 -6.10 -8.38
N LEU A 55 -8.97 -6.18 -7.27
CA LEU A 55 -8.44 -6.07 -5.92
C LEU A 55 -7.48 -7.21 -5.54
N ASP A 56 -7.82 -8.46 -5.87
CA ASP A 56 -6.97 -9.61 -5.54
C ASP A 56 -5.69 -9.61 -6.36
N LYS A 57 -5.79 -9.23 -7.64
CA LYS A 57 -4.63 -9.10 -8.50
C LYS A 57 -3.74 -7.94 -8.09
N THR A 58 -4.31 -6.75 -7.87
CA THR A 58 -3.52 -5.59 -7.40
C THR A 58 -2.83 -5.88 -6.08
N LYS A 59 -3.47 -6.59 -5.14
CA LYS A 59 -2.84 -7.01 -3.88
C LYS A 59 -1.65 -7.96 -4.10
N LYS A 60 -1.79 -8.93 -5.02
CA LYS A 60 -0.70 -9.84 -5.38
C LYS A 60 0.45 -9.08 -6.06
N ASP A 61 0.14 -8.28 -7.07
CA ASP A 61 1.11 -7.50 -7.84
C ASP A 61 1.84 -6.49 -6.93
N TRP A 62 1.16 -5.90 -5.95
CA TRP A 62 1.80 -5.05 -4.93
C TRP A 62 2.72 -5.84 -4.01
N GLY A 63 2.33 -7.04 -3.61
CA GLY A 63 3.15 -7.92 -2.78
C GLY A 63 4.45 -8.31 -3.49
N GLU A 64 4.34 -8.73 -4.74
CA GLU A 64 5.48 -9.09 -5.59
C GLU A 64 6.37 -7.86 -5.87
N TYR A 65 5.79 -6.72 -6.19
CA TYR A 65 6.53 -5.48 -6.42
C TYR A 65 7.37 -5.07 -5.21
N LYS A 66 6.80 -5.12 -4.00
CA LYS A 66 7.53 -4.77 -2.77
C LYS A 66 8.71 -5.71 -2.52
N ALA A 67 8.54 -7.00 -2.80
CA ALA A 67 9.59 -8.00 -2.62
C ALA A 67 10.70 -7.85 -3.67
N GLU A 68 10.34 -7.71 -4.95
CA GLU A 68 11.30 -7.55 -6.06
C GLU A 68 12.11 -6.26 -5.92
N LYS A 69 11.45 -5.16 -5.55
CA LYS A 69 12.13 -3.87 -5.35
C LYS A 69 12.82 -3.76 -4.00
N GLY A 70 12.74 -4.78 -3.14
CA GLY A 70 13.38 -4.75 -1.83
C GLY A 70 12.86 -3.64 -0.91
N VAL A 71 11.65 -3.13 -1.13
CA VAL A 71 11.11 -1.94 -0.42
C VAL A 71 11.06 -2.17 1.09
N GLU A 72 10.76 -3.39 1.52
CA GLU A 72 10.72 -3.73 2.95
C GLU A 72 12.12 -3.78 3.58
N GLU A 73 13.13 -4.21 2.82
CA GLU A 73 14.53 -4.22 3.24
C GLU A 73 15.11 -2.82 3.28
N GLU A 74 14.89 -2.01 2.23
CA GLU A 74 15.27 -0.59 2.19
C GLU A 74 14.65 0.19 3.34
N LEU A 75 13.35 -0.02 3.61
CA LEU A 75 12.66 0.61 4.73
C LEU A 75 13.22 0.16 6.08
N GLY A 76 13.58 -1.12 6.21
CA GLY A 76 14.23 -1.67 7.40
C GLY A 76 15.61 -1.07 7.63
N ALA A 77 16.41 -0.94 6.58
CA ALA A 77 17.74 -0.31 6.61
C ALA A 77 17.62 1.17 6.97
N TYR A 78 16.70 1.90 6.35
CA TYR A 78 16.45 3.31 6.63
C TYR A 78 16.03 3.54 8.10
N LYS A 79 15.13 2.71 8.64
CA LYS A 79 14.73 2.76 10.06
C LYS A 79 15.88 2.48 11.04
N LYS A 80 16.84 1.64 10.64
CA LYS A 80 18.04 1.34 11.44
C LYS A 80 19.15 2.38 11.23
N SER A 81 19.08 3.15 10.15
CA SER A 81 20.05 4.18 9.82
C SER A 81 19.80 5.46 10.63
N SER A 82 20.86 6.22 10.88
CA SER A 82 20.76 7.56 11.51
C SER A 82 19.96 8.56 10.64
N ASN A 83 19.78 8.28 9.34
CA ASN A 83 19.05 9.15 8.42
C ASN A 83 17.61 9.39 8.86
N GLN A 84 16.95 8.42 9.51
CA GLN A 84 15.60 8.64 10.04
C GLN A 84 15.56 9.82 11.03
N TYR A 85 16.54 9.90 11.93
CA TYR A 85 16.63 10.98 12.90
C TYR A 85 16.96 12.31 12.23
N LEU A 86 17.93 12.32 11.32
CA LEU A 86 18.33 13.52 10.58
C LEU A 86 17.18 14.08 9.74
N ASP A 87 16.43 13.22 9.06
CA ASP A 87 15.29 13.63 8.23
C ASP A 87 14.16 14.18 9.09
N ARG A 88 13.85 13.53 10.22
CA ARG A 88 12.89 14.04 11.20
C ARG A 88 13.30 15.42 11.73
N GLN A 89 14.55 15.57 12.14
CA GLN A 89 15.08 16.85 12.62
C GLN A 89 15.06 17.92 11.53
N SER A 90 15.39 17.57 10.29
CA SER A 90 15.33 18.49 9.15
C SER A 90 13.91 18.96 8.89
N PHE A 91 12.93 18.07 9.00
CA PHE A 91 11.52 18.40 8.84
C PHE A 91 11.06 19.36 9.92
N LEU A 92 11.36 19.09 11.19
CA LEU A 92 10.99 19.96 12.31
C LEU A 92 11.59 21.35 12.14
N LYS A 93 12.90 21.45 11.86
CA LYS A 93 13.56 22.74 11.61
C LYS A 93 12.92 23.52 10.46
N ARG A 94 12.54 22.84 9.38
CA ARG A 94 11.83 23.48 8.26
C ARG A 94 10.43 23.94 8.64
N ALA A 95 9.71 23.17 9.46
CA ALA A 95 8.40 23.53 9.95
C ALA A 95 8.48 24.76 10.88
N ASP A 96 9.36 24.70 11.88
CA ASP A 96 9.61 25.78 12.83
C ASP A 96 10.00 27.09 12.11
N TYR A 97 10.87 26.99 11.10
CA TYR A 97 11.29 28.16 10.32
C TYR A 97 10.13 28.80 9.56
N ARG A 98 9.26 28.00 8.92
CA ARG A 98 8.08 28.54 8.22
C ARG A 98 7.10 29.21 9.18
N GLU A 99 6.88 28.62 10.34
CA GLU A 99 6.02 29.22 11.37
C GLU A 99 6.59 30.55 11.85
N TYR A 100 7.90 30.59 12.11
CA TYR A 100 8.60 31.82 12.47
C TYR A 100 8.46 32.91 11.39
N GLU A 101 8.60 32.58 10.10
CA GLU A 101 8.45 33.55 9.01
C GLU A 101 7.03 34.11 8.96
N LEU A 102 6.01 33.27 9.12
CA LEU A 102 4.61 33.71 9.17
C LEU A 102 4.35 34.64 10.35
N GLU A 103 4.84 34.30 11.54
CA GLU A 103 4.68 35.14 12.72
C GLU A 103 5.43 36.47 12.56
N ARG A 104 6.66 36.42 12.04
CA ARG A 104 7.46 37.60 11.76
C ARG A 104 6.73 38.54 10.79
N ASP A 105 6.20 38.01 9.69
CA ASP A 105 5.53 38.79 8.66
C ASP A 105 4.19 39.34 9.17
N ALA A 106 3.44 38.57 9.97
CA ALA A 106 2.24 39.05 10.65
C ALA A 106 2.57 40.21 11.62
N ARG A 107 3.65 40.09 12.39
CA ARG A 107 4.11 41.13 13.31
C ARG A 107 4.55 42.39 12.57
N LEU A 108 5.31 42.24 11.48
CA LEU A 108 5.75 43.36 10.65
C LEU A 108 4.56 44.06 9.98
N SER A 109 3.60 43.30 9.46
CA SER A 109 2.35 43.82 8.91
C SER A 109 1.55 44.62 9.95
N LEU A 110 1.42 44.11 11.17
CA LEU A 110 0.74 44.82 12.27
C LEU A 110 1.47 46.10 12.67
N MET A 111 2.80 46.07 12.73
CA MET A 111 3.61 47.26 13.02
C MET A 111 3.47 48.31 11.92
N ALA A 112 3.51 47.89 10.65
CA ALA A 112 3.30 48.78 9.50
C ALA A 112 1.91 49.43 9.53
N LYS A 113 0.87 48.64 9.82
CA LYS A 113 -0.51 49.14 9.94
C LYS A 113 -0.67 50.16 11.07
N ARG A 114 -0.11 49.89 12.25
CA ARG A 114 -0.13 50.85 13.37
C ARG A 114 0.61 52.14 13.04
N LYS A 115 1.75 52.04 12.33
CA LYS A 115 2.51 53.23 11.90
C LYS A 115 1.74 54.07 10.87
N SER A 116 1.05 53.44 9.92
CA SER A 116 0.24 54.18 8.95
C SER A 116 -0.95 54.86 9.62
N GLU A 117 -1.61 54.18 10.56
CA GLU A 117 -2.74 54.73 11.32
C GLU A 117 -2.32 55.95 12.16
N SER A 118 -1.20 55.89 12.88
CA SER A 118 -0.70 57.04 13.63
C SER A 118 -0.33 58.24 12.76
N MET A 119 0.15 58.02 11.52
CA MET A 119 0.45 59.13 10.60
C MET A 119 -0.82 59.76 10.00
N GLN A 120 -1.93 59.01 9.90
CA GLN A 120 -3.21 59.54 9.44
C GLN A 120 -3.86 60.47 10.45
N ASP A 121 -3.67 60.23 11.74
CA ASP A 121 -4.24 61.06 12.81
C ASP A 121 -3.50 62.40 13.00
N ASP A 122 -2.23 62.48 12.60
CA ASP A 122 -1.41 63.71 12.67
C ASP A 122 -1.67 64.69 11.50
N ASP A 123 -2.35 64.25 10.44
CA ASP A 123 -2.65 65.02 9.21
C ASP A 123 -4.06 65.69 9.21
N VAL A 124 -4.77 65.72 10.36
CA VAL A 124 -6.11 66.35 10.54
C VAL A 124 -6.07 67.60 11.43
#